data_AF-A0A097PKF6-F1
#
_entry.id   AF-A0A097PKF6-F1
#
_cell.length_a   1.000
_cell.length_b   1.000
_cell.length_c   1.000
_cell.angle_alpha   90.00
_cell.angle_beta   90.00
_cell.angle_gamma   90.00
#
_symmetry.space_group_name_H-M   'P 1'
#
loop_
_entity.id
_entity.type
_entity.pdbx_description
1 polymer ?
#
loop_
_entity_poly.entity_id
_entity_poly.type
_entity_poly.pdbx_seq_one_letter_code
_entity_poly.pdbx_strand_id
1 'polypeptide(L)'
;CYVIDNSSYIHDFSQWLGHPFEYDGVDYAIRFCKDVESRAQQGYVGFGRFNYFVAGSGRYDFVQEFYNGDLQHCETSHDKRGRTAQLNIICGDCPNGRCKSGLDCVCNVTSESDCRVIVELAIACEKSGQRVFEGFTVGFHPRSWEVVYNGMTQYGYEKAYKDYSFDTDQSQVSLYMTAIASVSKLVQKPTVTVSPETGLEVTLSGSGADGSPPTTLSPTLLDINWRCETARDSPYEVQLTIPVEGYDPIQFSLTKMCEYQ
;
A
#
# COMPACT_ATOMS: atom_id res chain seq x y z
N CYS A 1 2.27 -3.41 7.32
CA CYS A 1 3.68 -3.07 7.05
C CYS A 1 3.97 -3.62 5.66
N TYR A 2 3.88 -2.81 4.61
CA TYR A 2 4.02 -3.27 3.24
C TYR A 2 4.96 -2.34 2.46
N VAL A 3 5.53 -2.84 1.37
CA VAL A 3 6.43 -2.08 0.49
C VAL A 3 6.28 -2.58 -0.94
N ILE A 4 6.45 -1.68 -1.91
CA ILE A 4 6.50 -2.02 -3.33
C ILE A 4 7.97 -2.03 -3.75
N ASP A 5 8.40 -3.09 -4.43
CA ASP A 5 9.77 -3.21 -4.93
C ASP A 5 9.98 -2.42 -6.24
N ASN A 6 11.24 -2.35 -6.71
CA ASN A 6 11.60 -1.64 -7.94
C ASN A 6 10.99 -2.24 -9.22
N SER A 7 10.39 -3.44 -9.14
CA SER A 7 9.66 -4.09 -10.24
C SER A 7 8.14 -3.96 -10.10
N SER A 8 7.69 -3.15 -9.13
CA SER A 8 6.30 -2.88 -8.77
C SER A 8 5.55 -4.05 -8.14
N TYR A 9 6.23 -5.02 -7.54
CA TYR A 9 5.55 -6.04 -6.74
C TYR A 9 5.38 -5.59 -5.29
N ILE A 10 4.19 -5.84 -4.73
CA ILE A 10 3.94 -5.62 -3.31
C ILE A 10 4.52 -6.76 -2.47
N HIS A 11 5.14 -6.41 -1.35
CA HIS A 11 5.62 -7.34 -0.34
C HIS A 11 4.93 -7.02 0.98
N ASP A 12 4.27 -8.01 1.57
CA ASP A 12 3.60 -7.87 2.86
C ASP A 12 4.52 -8.37 3.99
N PHE A 13 4.94 -7.45 4.84
CA PHE A 13 5.73 -7.73 6.03
C PHE A 13 4.89 -7.59 7.30
N SER A 14 3.57 -7.68 7.22
CA SER A 14 2.70 -7.49 8.39
C SER A 14 2.92 -8.55 9.47
N GLN A 15 3.41 -9.74 9.11
CA GLN A 15 3.83 -10.75 10.09
C GLN A 15 5.04 -10.32 10.94
N TRP A 16 5.87 -9.41 10.41
CA TRP A 16 7.04 -8.87 11.08
C TRP A 16 6.73 -7.67 11.96
N LEU A 17 5.49 -7.17 11.95
CA LEU A 17 5.16 -5.93 12.65
C LEU A 17 5.49 -6.00 14.15
N GLY A 18 6.43 -5.17 14.59
CA GLY A 18 6.89 -5.13 15.97
C GLY A 18 7.81 -6.28 16.38
N HIS A 19 8.17 -7.19 15.46
CA HIS A 19 9.11 -8.28 15.70
C HIS A 19 10.47 -7.73 16.13
N PRO A 20 10.99 -8.16 17.30
CA PRO A 20 12.25 -7.66 17.82
C PRO A 20 13.44 -8.35 17.16
N PHE A 21 14.45 -7.57 16.78
CA PHE A 21 15.76 -8.04 16.40
C PHE A 21 16.77 -7.67 17.48
N GLU A 22 17.49 -8.66 17.97
CA GLU A 22 18.56 -8.49 18.96
C GLU A 22 19.93 -8.55 18.26
N TYR A 23 20.85 -7.69 18.68
CA TYR A 23 22.21 -7.66 18.14
C TYR A 23 23.22 -7.96 19.25
N ASP A 24 23.83 -9.14 19.21
CA ASP A 24 24.86 -9.53 20.18
C ASP A 24 26.01 -8.52 20.21
N GLY A 25 26.18 -7.88 21.37
CA GLY A 25 27.27 -6.94 21.67
C GLY A 25 26.86 -5.47 21.76
N VAL A 26 25.64 -5.09 21.35
CA VAL A 26 25.10 -3.75 21.56
C VAL A 26 23.61 -3.83 21.88
N ASP A 27 23.19 -3.20 22.96
CA ASP A 27 21.80 -3.18 23.44
C ASP A 27 20.88 -2.34 22.53
N TYR A 28 20.75 -2.68 21.25
CA TYR A 28 19.72 -2.12 20.37
C TYR A 28 18.50 -3.03 20.35
N ALA A 29 17.33 -2.45 20.59
CA ALA A 29 16.04 -3.08 20.39
C ALA A 29 15.42 -2.53 19.11
N ILE A 30 15.55 -3.29 18.02
CA ILE A 30 15.00 -2.93 16.72
C ILE A 30 13.67 -3.65 16.55
N ARG A 31 12.57 -2.92 16.37
CA ARG A 31 11.24 -3.50 16.16
C ARG A 31 10.72 -3.11 14.78
N PHE A 32 10.60 -4.10 13.90
CA PHE A 32 10.28 -3.89 12.48
C PHE A 32 8.97 -3.12 12.29
N CYS A 33 8.95 -2.11 11.41
CA CYS A 33 7.78 -1.25 11.18
C CYS A 33 7.17 -0.62 12.45
N LYS A 34 7.96 -0.50 13.53
CA LYS A 34 7.50 0.08 14.80
C LYS A 34 8.43 1.18 15.27
N ASP A 35 9.63 0.84 15.74
CA ASP A 35 10.60 1.78 16.32
C ASP A 35 11.96 1.14 16.54
N VAL A 36 12.95 2.00 16.78
CA VAL A 36 14.32 1.61 17.13
C VAL A 36 14.70 2.30 18.43
N GLU A 37 15.21 1.53 19.38
CA GLU A 37 15.67 2.01 20.68
C GLU A 37 17.07 1.45 20.95
N SER A 38 17.91 2.20 21.67
CA SER A 38 18.99 1.59 22.44
C SER A 38 18.60 1.51 23.92
N ARG A 39 19.04 0.46 24.58
CA ARG A 39 18.85 0.20 26.00
C ARG A 39 20.21 0.24 26.67
N ALA A 40 20.28 0.72 27.89
CA ALA A 40 21.49 0.66 28.70
C ALA A 40 21.05 0.59 30.18
N GLN A 41 21.99 0.28 31.07
CA GLN A 41 21.70 0.26 32.52
C GLN A 41 21.16 1.60 33.05
N GLN A 42 21.43 2.72 32.37
CA GLN A 42 21.02 4.07 32.75
C GLN A 42 19.65 4.50 32.17
N GLY A 43 19.04 3.70 31.28
CA GLY A 43 17.77 4.04 30.63
C GLY A 43 17.70 3.57 29.18
N TYR A 44 16.71 4.07 28.43
CA TYR A 44 16.60 3.82 26.99
C TYR A 44 16.69 5.14 26.22
N VAL A 45 17.22 5.06 25.00
CA VAL A 45 17.28 6.18 24.05
C VAL A 45 16.48 5.79 22.81
N GLY A 46 15.45 6.57 22.49
CA GLY A 46 14.63 6.37 21.29
C GLY A 46 15.32 6.92 20.06
N PHE A 47 15.63 6.06 19.08
CA PHE A 47 16.18 6.48 17.79
C PHE A 47 15.11 6.81 16.74
N GLY A 48 13.84 6.50 17.00
CA GLY A 48 12.73 6.95 16.17
C GLY A 48 11.63 5.93 16.04
N ARG A 49 10.50 6.39 15.52
CA ARG A 49 9.32 5.59 15.18
C ARG A 49 9.25 5.42 13.68
N PHE A 50 8.69 4.30 13.25
CA PHE A 50 8.51 3.97 11.84
C PHE A 50 7.82 5.12 11.09
N ASN A 51 8.39 5.50 9.95
CA ASN A 51 7.88 6.60 9.13
C ASN A 51 7.54 6.17 7.71
N TYR A 52 8.46 5.55 6.96
CA TYR A 52 8.14 4.98 5.65
C TYR A 52 8.98 3.75 5.32
N PHE A 53 8.51 2.99 4.33
CA PHE A 53 9.11 1.76 3.84
C PHE A 53 9.16 1.80 2.31
N VAL A 54 10.35 1.71 1.73
CA VAL A 54 10.58 1.86 0.29
C VAL A 54 11.52 0.79 -0.25
N ALA A 55 11.51 0.61 -1.57
CA ALA A 55 12.50 -0.21 -2.26
C ALA A 55 13.92 0.31 -2.01
N GLY A 56 14.85 -0.64 -1.85
CA GLY A 56 16.27 -0.36 -1.69
C GLY A 56 16.98 -0.15 -3.01
N SER A 57 18.29 0.06 -2.93
CA SER A 57 19.17 0.17 -4.08
C SER A 57 20.52 -0.50 -3.81
N GLY A 58 21.24 -0.84 -4.88
CA GLY A 58 22.52 -1.51 -4.78
C GLY A 58 22.38 -2.92 -4.21
N ARG A 59 22.90 -3.15 -3.00
CA ARG A 59 22.89 -4.46 -2.34
C ARG A 59 21.71 -4.69 -1.39
N TYR A 60 20.86 -3.68 -1.20
CA TYR A 60 19.72 -3.75 -0.29
C TYR A 60 18.43 -3.84 -1.10
N ASP A 61 17.54 -4.74 -0.69
CA ASP A 61 16.25 -4.96 -1.32
C ASP A 61 15.23 -3.91 -0.87
N PHE A 62 15.26 -3.53 0.42
CA PHE A 62 14.34 -2.55 0.99
C PHE A 62 14.99 -1.64 2.04
N VAL A 63 14.35 -0.51 2.33
CA VAL A 63 14.79 0.45 3.36
C VAL A 63 13.61 0.92 4.20
N GLN A 64 13.74 0.85 5.53
CA GLN A 64 12.82 1.51 6.46
C GLN A 64 13.49 2.70 7.14
N GLU A 65 12.74 3.77 7.27
CA GLU A 65 13.18 5.02 7.89
C GLU A 65 12.36 5.31 9.13
N PHE A 66 13.06 5.72 10.19
CA PHE A 66 12.52 5.95 11.52
C PHE A 66 12.89 7.36 11.97
N TYR A 67 11.89 8.17 12.31
CA TYR A 67 12.04 9.57 12.69
C TYR A 67 11.39 9.87 14.04
N ASN A 68 11.59 11.09 14.54
CA ASN A 68 11.00 11.58 15.77
C ASN A 68 11.47 10.79 17.00
N GLY A 69 12.76 10.45 17.02
CA GLY A 69 13.44 9.93 18.21
C GLY A 69 13.75 11.04 19.22
N ASP A 70 14.48 10.69 20.27
CA ASP A 70 14.80 11.60 21.36
C ASP A 70 15.62 12.80 20.86
N LEU A 71 15.28 13.99 21.36
CA LEU A 71 15.90 15.24 20.95
C LEU A 71 17.20 15.56 21.67
N GLN A 72 17.47 14.94 22.83
CA GLN A 72 18.61 15.30 23.68
C GLN A 72 19.92 15.17 22.89
N HIS A 73 20.69 16.26 22.74
CA HIS A 73 21.93 16.34 21.93
C HIS A 73 21.73 16.26 20.40
N CYS A 74 20.48 16.26 19.92
CA CYS A 74 20.09 16.20 18.51
C CYS A 74 19.10 17.32 18.13
N GLU A 75 19.05 18.40 18.91
CA GLU A 75 18.07 19.49 18.76
C GLU A 75 18.29 20.32 17.49
N THR A 76 19.52 20.31 16.98
CA THR A 76 19.95 21.05 15.78
C THR A 76 19.97 20.19 14.52
N SER A 77 19.52 18.92 14.58
CA SER A 77 19.46 18.06 13.40
C SER A 77 18.64 18.72 12.30
N HIS A 78 19.06 18.57 11.04
CA HIS A 78 18.25 19.01 9.90
C HIS A 78 16.83 18.43 10.03
N ASP A 79 15.83 19.29 9.80
CA ASP A 79 14.39 19.04 9.96
C ASP A 79 13.85 18.88 11.40
N LYS A 80 14.65 19.09 12.47
CA LYS A 80 14.22 18.97 13.88
C LYS A 80 13.54 17.63 14.23
N ARG A 81 13.91 16.57 13.52
CA ARG A 81 13.33 15.22 13.69
C ARG A 81 13.89 14.45 14.90
N GLY A 82 14.84 15.03 15.65
CA GLY A 82 15.55 14.35 16.73
C GLY A 82 16.42 13.21 16.21
N ARG A 83 16.64 12.19 17.03
CA ARG A 83 17.32 10.97 16.59
C ARG A 83 16.55 10.29 15.46
N THR A 84 17.30 9.65 14.57
CA THR A 84 16.77 8.86 13.45
C THR A 84 17.43 7.49 13.37
N ALA A 85 16.72 6.54 12.77
CA ALA A 85 17.30 5.26 12.39
C ALA A 85 16.92 4.89 10.96
N GLN A 86 17.81 4.16 10.31
CA GLN A 86 17.59 3.58 9.00
C GLN A 86 17.87 2.08 9.07
N LEU A 87 16.92 1.27 8.61
CA LEU A 87 17.09 -0.17 8.46
C LEU A 87 17.24 -0.48 6.98
N ASN A 88 18.41 -0.99 6.59
CA ASN A 88 18.68 -1.53 5.27
C ASN A 88 18.45 -3.04 5.30
N ILE A 89 17.51 -3.51 4.48
CA ILE A 89 17.03 -4.88 4.49
C ILE A 89 17.60 -5.63 3.30
N ILE A 90 18.14 -6.81 3.57
CA ILE A 90 18.66 -7.77 2.61
C ILE A 90 17.76 -9.01 2.68
N CYS A 91 17.23 -9.41 1.54
CA CYS A 91 16.49 -10.65 1.39
C CYS A 91 17.48 -11.82 1.30
N GLY A 92 17.50 -12.68 2.32
CA GLY A 92 18.40 -13.82 2.41
C GLY A 92 19.38 -13.71 3.56
N ASP A 93 20.68 -13.86 3.27
CA ASP A 93 21.74 -13.94 4.28
C ASP A 93 22.65 -12.71 4.28
N CYS A 94 23.29 -12.44 5.42
CA CYS A 94 24.25 -11.34 5.53
C CYS A 94 25.51 -11.58 4.67
N PRO A 95 26.04 -10.55 3.99
CA PRO A 95 27.25 -10.68 3.16
C PRO A 95 28.49 -11.18 3.91
N ASN A 96 28.57 -10.90 5.22
CA ASN A 96 29.67 -11.32 6.09
C ASN A 96 29.52 -12.76 6.61
N GLY A 97 28.43 -13.46 6.27
CA GLY A 97 28.14 -14.82 6.72
C GLY A 97 27.89 -14.95 8.23
N ARG A 98 27.66 -13.84 8.95
CA ARG A 98 27.33 -13.84 10.39
C ARG A 98 25.99 -14.52 10.65
N CYS A 99 25.04 -14.28 9.75
CA CYS A 99 23.72 -14.88 9.77
C CYS A 99 23.69 -15.90 8.64
N LYS A 100 23.67 -17.19 8.99
CA LYS A 100 23.49 -18.30 8.04
C LYS A 100 22.15 -18.94 8.32
N SER A 101 21.51 -19.48 7.27
CA SER A 101 20.28 -20.28 7.30
C SER A 101 18.96 -19.51 7.23
N GLY A 102 18.96 -18.26 6.73
CA GLY A 102 17.72 -17.50 6.53
C GLY A 102 16.95 -17.15 7.81
N LEU A 103 17.63 -17.15 8.96
CA LEU A 103 17.10 -16.66 10.22
C LEU A 103 17.19 -15.12 10.27
N ASP A 104 16.21 -14.51 10.90
CA ASP A 104 16.07 -13.10 11.17
C ASP A 104 17.24 -12.57 12.00
N CYS A 105 18.07 -11.72 11.39
CA CYS A 105 19.36 -11.40 12.00
C CYS A 105 19.91 -10.04 11.58
N VAL A 106 20.62 -9.42 12.53
CA VAL A 106 21.27 -8.13 12.33
C VAL A 106 22.70 -8.35 11.81
N CYS A 107 22.93 -7.95 10.56
CA CYS A 107 24.23 -8.08 9.90
C CYS A 107 25.28 -7.15 10.48
N ASN A 108 24.88 -5.90 10.72
CA ASN A 108 25.74 -4.82 11.17
C ASN A 108 24.90 -3.68 11.76
N VAL A 109 25.48 -2.97 12.73
CA VAL A 109 24.93 -1.73 13.27
C VAL A 109 26.03 -0.67 13.22
N THR A 110 25.75 0.44 12.53
CA THR A 110 26.69 1.54 12.36
C THR A 110 26.05 2.82 12.85
N SER A 111 26.70 3.51 13.79
CA SER A 111 26.29 4.85 14.20
C SER A 111 27.03 5.88 13.37
N GLU A 112 26.33 6.58 12.48
CA GLU A 112 26.93 7.70 11.73
C GLU A 112 27.20 8.90 12.65
N SER A 113 26.37 9.07 13.67
CA SER A 113 26.50 10.05 14.74
C SER A 113 25.70 9.59 15.96
N ASP A 114 25.78 10.34 17.07
CA ASP A 114 24.90 10.13 18.24
C ASP A 114 23.41 10.31 17.91
N CYS A 115 23.11 10.90 16.75
CA CYS A 115 21.77 11.22 16.28
C CYS A 115 21.24 10.29 15.19
N ARG A 116 22.07 9.43 14.60
CA ARG A 116 21.66 8.57 13.49
C ARG A 116 22.32 7.19 13.54
N VAL A 117 21.48 6.16 13.52
CA VAL A 117 21.92 4.77 13.48
C VAL A 117 21.45 4.12 12.18
N ILE A 118 22.35 3.37 11.56
CA ILE A 118 22.08 2.55 10.38
C ILE A 118 22.23 1.09 10.79
N VAL A 119 21.17 0.32 10.56
CA VAL A 119 21.11 -1.11 10.83
C VAL A 119 21.02 -1.84 9.50
N GLU A 120 21.84 -2.87 9.32
CA GLU A 120 21.71 -3.82 8.22
C GLU A 120 21.06 -5.10 8.75
N LEU A 121 19.92 -5.46 8.17
CA LEU A 121 19.14 -6.66 8.52
C LEU A 121 19.15 -7.64 7.36
N ALA A 122 19.30 -8.92 7.68
CA ALA A 122 19.01 -10.01 6.77
C ALA A 122 17.76 -10.74 7.25
N ILE A 123 16.76 -10.87 6.37
CA ILE A 123 15.51 -11.56 6.65
C ILE A 123 15.12 -12.46 5.48
N ALA A 124 14.36 -13.50 5.77
CA ALA A 124 13.65 -14.25 4.75
C ALA A 124 12.49 -13.42 4.21
N CYS A 125 12.72 -12.64 3.15
CA CYS A 125 11.64 -11.93 2.47
C CYS A 125 10.63 -12.94 1.91
N GLU A 126 9.35 -12.63 2.10
CA GLU A 126 8.27 -13.43 1.54
C GLU A 126 8.26 -13.37 0.01
N LYS A 127 7.47 -14.26 -0.61
CA LYS A 127 7.26 -14.20 -2.05
C LYS A 127 6.55 -12.90 -2.41
N SER A 128 6.98 -12.28 -3.51
CA SER A 128 6.32 -11.13 -4.09
C SER A 128 4.82 -11.41 -4.32
N GLY A 129 3.98 -10.46 -3.89
CA GLY A 129 2.54 -10.47 -4.11
C GLY A 129 2.17 -10.00 -5.52
N GLN A 130 1.06 -9.29 -5.63
CA GLN A 130 0.60 -8.72 -6.90
C GLN A 130 1.54 -7.61 -7.41
N ARG A 131 1.61 -7.48 -8.73
CA ARG A 131 2.29 -6.39 -9.40
C ARG A 131 1.35 -5.19 -9.52
N VAL A 132 1.60 -4.18 -8.70
CA VAL A 132 0.76 -2.99 -8.52
C VAL A 132 1.11 -1.91 -9.56
N PHE A 133 0.09 -1.26 -10.13
CA PHE A 133 0.30 -0.11 -11.02
C PHE A 133 0.30 1.21 -10.24
N GLU A 134 1.48 1.60 -9.75
CA GLU A 134 1.68 2.81 -8.96
C GLU A 134 1.30 4.09 -9.72
N GLY A 135 0.81 5.09 -8.97
CA GLY A 135 0.36 6.37 -9.50
C GLY A 135 -1.03 6.35 -10.14
N PHE A 136 -1.74 5.22 -10.09
CA PHE A 136 -3.13 5.09 -10.53
C PHE A 136 -4.12 5.25 -9.37
N THR A 137 -5.19 6.02 -9.59
CA THR A 137 -6.22 6.29 -8.60
C THR A 137 -7.60 6.20 -9.25
N VAL A 138 -8.55 5.62 -8.51
CA VAL A 138 -9.99 5.65 -8.82
C VAL A 138 -10.71 6.24 -7.61
N GLY A 139 -11.56 7.22 -7.82
CA GLY A 139 -12.39 7.78 -6.75
C GLY A 139 -13.74 8.28 -7.23
N PHE A 140 -14.64 8.61 -6.31
CA PHE A 140 -15.96 9.13 -6.67
C PHE A 140 -15.87 10.55 -7.21
N HIS A 141 -16.66 10.82 -8.26
CA HIS A 141 -16.79 12.13 -8.88
C HIS A 141 -18.03 12.87 -8.34
N PRO A 142 -17.92 14.17 -8.00
CA PRO A 142 -16.70 14.99 -7.98
C PRO A 142 -15.74 14.58 -6.86
N ARG A 143 -14.44 14.86 -7.06
CA ARG A 143 -13.30 14.32 -6.30
C ARG A 143 -13.54 14.34 -4.79
N SER A 144 -13.77 13.16 -4.22
CA SER A 144 -14.12 13.00 -2.80
C SER A 144 -13.32 11.87 -2.16
N TRP A 145 -13.74 10.62 -2.38
CA TRP A 145 -13.17 9.44 -1.75
C TRP A 145 -12.54 8.51 -2.78
N GLU A 146 -11.38 7.95 -2.44
CA GLU A 146 -10.61 7.06 -3.31
C GLU A 146 -10.96 5.61 -3.00
N VAL A 147 -11.40 4.90 -4.03
CA VAL A 147 -11.70 3.46 -4.02
C VAL A 147 -10.44 2.65 -4.30
N VAL A 148 -9.59 3.19 -5.17
CA VAL A 148 -8.26 2.69 -5.47
C VAL A 148 -7.28 3.84 -5.30
N TYR A 149 -6.21 3.63 -4.56
CA TYR A 149 -5.14 4.60 -4.41
C TYR A 149 -3.79 3.93 -4.71
N ASN A 150 -3.00 4.60 -5.54
CA ASN A 150 -1.68 4.12 -5.96
C ASN A 150 -1.70 2.67 -6.51
N GLY A 151 -2.74 2.32 -7.27
CA GLY A 151 -2.95 0.98 -7.83
C GLY A 151 -3.50 -0.06 -6.83
N MET A 152 -3.72 0.31 -5.57
CA MET A 152 -4.21 -0.59 -4.51
C MET A 152 -5.64 -0.26 -4.11
N THR A 153 -6.49 -1.28 -4.13
CA THR A 153 -7.88 -1.20 -3.65
C THR A 153 -7.91 -0.87 -2.17
N GLN A 154 -8.73 0.11 -1.79
CA GLN A 154 -8.87 0.57 -0.42
C GLN A 154 -9.81 -0.34 0.39
N TYR A 155 -9.64 -0.31 1.70
CA TYR A 155 -10.48 -1.06 2.64
C TYR A 155 -11.97 -0.76 2.45
N GLY A 156 -12.76 -1.81 2.33
CA GLY A 156 -14.21 -1.74 2.12
C GLY A 156 -14.62 -1.93 0.65
N TYR A 157 -13.65 -2.02 -0.27
CA TYR A 157 -13.90 -2.21 -1.70
C TYR A 157 -13.24 -3.48 -2.26
N GLU A 158 -12.62 -4.32 -1.43
CA GLU A 158 -12.03 -5.59 -1.87
C GLU A 158 -13.09 -6.69 -2.10
N LYS A 159 -14.28 -6.51 -1.53
CA LYS A 159 -15.45 -7.38 -1.65
C LYS A 159 -16.72 -6.63 -1.27
N ALA A 160 -17.87 -7.27 -1.44
CA ALA A 160 -19.14 -6.70 -0.98
C ALA A 160 -19.22 -6.54 0.54
N TYR A 161 -19.40 -5.29 1.00
CA TYR A 161 -19.76 -4.94 2.38
C TYR A 161 -21.04 -4.10 2.38
N LYS A 162 -22.01 -4.46 3.23
CA LYS A 162 -23.30 -3.77 3.30
C LYS A 162 -23.16 -2.27 3.64
N ASP A 163 -22.17 -1.91 4.45
CA ASP A 163 -21.95 -0.54 4.90
C ASP A 163 -21.44 0.39 3.78
N TYR A 164 -21.05 -0.17 2.63
CA TYR A 164 -20.53 0.54 1.46
C TYR A 164 -21.47 0.37 0.24
N SER A 165 -22.78 0.37 0.49
CA SER A 165 -23.81 0.17 -0.53
C SER A 165 -24.50 1.45 -0.95
N PHE A 166 -24.77 1.55 -2.25
CA PHE A 166 -25.63 2.57 -2.83
C PHE A 166 -27.10 2.20 -2.63
N ASP A 167 -27.92 3.20 -2.32
CA ASP A 167 -29.34 3.06 -2.06
C ASP A 167 -30.13 2.79 -3.34
N THR A 168 -31.36 2.28 -3.19
CA THR A 168 -32.24 1.87 -4.31
C THR A 168 -32.44 2.97 -5.35
N ASP A 169 -32.60 4.22 -4.92
CA ASP A 169 -32.88 5.40 -5.75
C ASP A 169 -31.67 5.93 -6.54
N GLN A 170 -30.45 5.62 -6.12
CA GLN A 170 -29.24 6.02 -6.82
C GLN A 170 -29.10 5.20 -8.10
N SER A 171 -29.43 5.77 -9.26
CA SER A 171 -29.39 5.09 -10.56
C SER A 171 -28.03 5.14 -11.26
N GLN A 172 -27.15 6.04 -10.83
CA GLN A 172 -25.84 6.25 -11.44
C GLN A 172 -24.80 6.64 -10.38
N VAL A 173 -23.57 6.15 -10.57
CA VAL A 173 -22.37 6.59 -9.85
C VAL A 173 -21.27 6.90 -10.87
N SER A 174 -20.66 8.07 -10.73
CA SER A 174 -19.53 8.49 -11.55
C SER A 174 -18.22 8.32 -10.79
N LEU A 175 -17.26 7.66 -11.42
CA LEU A 175 -15.89 7.53 -10.92
C LEU A 175 -14.96 8.38 -11.78
N TYR A 176 -13.98 9.03 -11.16
CA TYR A 176 -12.83 9.57 -11.87
C TYR A 176 -11.66 8.58 -11.78
N MET A 177 -10.88 8.51 -12.85
CA MET A 177 -9.65 7.74 -12.92
C MET A 177 -8.49 8.67 -13.30
N THR A 178 -7.36 8.52 -12.62
CA THR A 178 -6.12 9.26 -12.94
C THR A 178 -4.92 8.33 -12.91
N ALA A 179 -3.98 8.55 -13.83
CA ALA A 179 -2.67 7.90 -13.82
C ALA A 179 -1.56 8.92 -14.12
N ILE A 180 -0.31 8.53 -13.89
CA ILE A 180 0.85 9.28 -14.36
C ILE A 180 0.83 9.29 -15.90
N ALA A 181 0.91 10.48 -16.50
CA ALA A 181 0.70 10.68 -17.94
C ALA A 181 1.66 9.88 -18.84
N SER A 182 2.88 9.58 -18.39
CA SER A 182 3.86 8.79 -19.15
C SER A 182 3.46 7.31 -19.32
N VAL A 183 2.61 6.80 -18.42
CA VAL A 183 2.22 5.38 -18.36
C VAL A 183 0.69 5.19 -18.45
N SER A 184 -0.10 6.26 -18.58
CA SER A 184 -1.57 6.19 -18.61
C SER A 184 -2.13 5.33 -19.74
N LYS A 185 -1.40 5.19 -20.85
CA LYS A 185 -1.81 4.37 -22.00
C LYS A 185 -1.81 2.87 -21.72
N LEU A 186 -1.18 2.43 -20.63
CA LEU A 186 -1.19 1.03 -20.21
C LEU A 186 -2.55 0.64 -19.61
N VAL A 187 -3.34 1.61 -19.14
CA VAL A 187 -4.68 1.39 -18.59
C VAL A 187 -5.63 1.04 -19.72
N GLN A 188 -6.26 -0.13 -19.64
CA GLN A 188 -7.19 -0.63 -20.64
C GLN A 188 -8.64 -0.40 -20.22
N LYS A 189 -9.56 -0.76 -21.12
CA LYS A 189 -11.00 -0.61 -20.93
C LYS A 189 -11.48 -1.45 -19.72
N PRO A 190 -12.21 -0.85 -18.77
CA PRO A 190 -12.78 -1.56 -17.63
C PRO A 190 -13.86 -2.55 -18.05
N THR A 191 -13.99 -3.63 -17.29
CA THR A 191 -15.08 -4.60 -17.37
C THR A 191 -15.82 -4.67 -16.04
N VAL A 192 -17.06 -5.15 -16.08
CA VAL A 192 -17.92 -5.28 -14.91
C VAL A 192 -18.52 -6.69 -14.84
N THR A 193 -18.58 -7.23 -13.63
CA THR A 193 -19.34 -8.44 -13.32
C THR A 193 -20.27 -8.16 -12.16
N VAL A 194 -21.45 -8.79 -12.17
CA VAL A 194 -22.51 -8.56 -11.18
C VAL A 194 -22.84 -9.88 -10.50
N SER A 195 -22.92 -9.85 -9.17
CA SER A 195 -23.29 -11.01 -8.36
C SER A 195 -24.46 -10.70 -7.43
N PRO A 196 -25.49 -11.55 -7.40
CA PRO A 196 -25.86 -12.56 -8.40
C PRO A 196 -26.06 -11.98 -9.80
N GLU A 197 -25.91 -12.82 -10.83
CA GLU A 197 -25.89 -12.42 -12.25
C GLU A 197 -27.20 -11.82 -12.77
N THR A 198 -28.33 -12.11 -12.11
CA THR A 198 -29.66 -11.65 -12.52
C THR A 198 -30.26 -10.71 -11.49
N GLY A 199 -31.04 -9.72 -11.94
CA GLY A 199 -31.83 -8.83 -11.09
C GLY A 199 -31.26 -7.42 -10.92
N LEU A 200 -30.03 -7.18 -11.37
CA LEU A 200 -29.43 -5.86 -11.52
C LEU A 200 -28.74 -5.77 -12.87
N GLU A 201 -29.23 -4.88 -13.72
CA GLU A 201 -28.55 -4.53 -14.96
C GLU A 201 -27.52 -3.43 -14.68
N VAL A 202 -26.29 -3.60 -15.16
CA VAL A 202 -25.22 -2.61 -15.03
C VAL A 202 -24.63 -2.30 -16.40
N THR A 203 -24.49 -1.01 -16.70
CA THR A 203 -23.88 -0.51 -17.94
C THR A 203 -22.82 0.53 -17.62
N LEU A 204 -21.71 0.48 -18.35
CA LEU A 204 -20.61 1.42 -18.22
C LEU A 204 -20.67 2.46 -19.35
N SER A 205 -20.54 3.74 -19.01
CA SER A 205 -20.45 4.85 -19.97
C SER A 205 -19.35 5.84 -19.59
N GLY A 206 -19.19 6.88 -20.41
CA GLY A 206 -18.16 7.91 -20.22
C GLY A 206 -16.82 7.54 -20.87
N SER A 207 -15.85 8.46 -20.79
CA SER A 207 -14.56 8.33 -21.47
C SER A 207 -13.77 7.09 -21.02
N GLY A 208 -14.01 6.61 -19.80
CA GLY A 208 -13.41 5.39 -19.25
C GLY A 208 -13.96 4.13 -19.90
N ALA A 209 -15.26 4.08 -20.16
CA ALA A 209 -15.88 2.96 -20.86
C ALA A 209 -15.39 2.85 -22.32
N ASP A 210 -14.97 3.98 -22.92
CA ASP A 210 -14.37 4.02 -24.26
C ASP A 210 -12.87 3.70 -24.27
N GLY A 211 -12.24 3.54 -23.10
CA GLY A 211 -10.81 3.25 -22.97
C GLY A 211 -9.91 4.48 -23.10
N SER A 212 -10.42 5.68 -22.81
CA SER A 212 -9.61 6.90 -22.83
C SER A 212 -8.55 6.88 -21.71
N PRO A 213 -7.25 7.08 -22.01
CA PRO A 213 -6.19 7.03 -21.02
C PRO A 213 -6.39 8.07 -19.89
N PRO A 214 -6.44 7.65 -18.62
CA PRO A 214 -6.61 8.57 -17.49
C PRO A 214 -5.31 9.30 -17.17
N THR A 215 -5.36 10.63 -17.10
CA THR A 215 -4.19 11.43 -16.67
C THR A 215 -4.54 12.28 -15.46
N THR A 216 -3.55 12.64 -14.65
CA THR A 216 -3.76 13.52 -13.50
C THR A 216 -4.30 14.91 -13.86
N LEU A 217 -3.94 15.44 -15.05
CA LEU A 217 -4.42 16.74 -15.54
C LEU A 217 -5.79 16.65 -16.22
N SER A 218 -6.06 15.54 -16.89
CA SER A 218 -7.34 15.25 -17.54
C SER A 218 -7.83 13.88 -17.07
N PRO A 219 -8.51 13.82 -15.91
CA PRO A 219 -9.09 12.59 -15.40
C PRO A 219 -10.09 12.00 -16.38
N THR A 220 -10.10 10.68 -16.49
CA THR A 220 -11.10 9.95 -17.26
C THR A 220 -12.31 9.68 -16.38
N LEU A 221 -13.53 9.82 -16.91
CA LEU A 221 -14.77 9.55 -16.17
C LEU A 221 -15.33 8.19 -16.58
N LEU A 222 -15.65 7.38 -15.58
CA LEU A 222 -16.35 6.11 -15.73
C LEU A 222 -17.69 6.20 -15.01
N ASP A 223 -18.76 6.25 -15.78
CA ASP A 223 -20.11 6.25 -15.26
C ASP A 223 -20.63 4.83 -15.17
N ILE A 224 -21.12 4.46 -14.00
CA ILE A 224 -21.75 3.17 -13.71
C ILE A 224 -23.24 3.45 -13.59
N ASN A 225 -24.00 3.04 -14.59
CA ASN A 225 -25.45 3.14 -14.58
C ASN A 225 -26.02 1.78 -14.23
N TRP A 226 -26.95 1.75 -13.29
CA TRP A 226 -27.54 0.51 -12.84
C TRP A 226 -29.05 0.60 -12.70
N ARG A 227 -29.74 -0.49 -13.07
CA ARG A 227 -31.19 -0.60 -13.06
C ARG A 227 -31.59 -1.85 -12.30
N CYS A 228 -32.31 -1.65 -11.19
CA CYS A 228 -32.86 -2.73 -10.40
C CYS A 228 -34.02 -3.39 -11.17
N GLU A 229 -33.89 -4.69 -11.44
CA GLU A 229 -34.94 -5.51 -12.06
C GLU A 229 -35.64 -6.38 -11.02
N THR A 230 -34.93 -6.80 -9.98
CA THR A 230 -35.46 -7.63 -8.89
C THR A 230 -35.04 -7.07 -7.54
N ALA A 231 -36.04 -6.82 -6.69
CA ALA A 231 -35.83 -6.34 -5.34
C ALA A 231 -35.40 -7.48 -4.39
N ARG A 232 -34.61 -7.15 -3.36
CA ARG A 232 -34.13 -8.08 -2.33
C ARG A 232 -33.50 -7.36 -1.14
N ASP A 233 -33.37 -8.11 -0.04
CA ASP A 233 -32.87 -7.63 1.26
C ASP A 233 -31.33 -7.63 1.38
N SER A 234 -30.62 -8.06 0.33
CA SER A 234 -29.15 -8.10 0.29
C SER A 234 -28.62 -7.35 -0.93
N PRO A 235 -27.50 -6.61 -0.81
CA PRO A 235 -26.99 -5.84 -1.94
C PRO A 235 -26.50 -6.74 -3.08
N TYR A 236 -26.53 -6.21 -4.31
CA TYR A 236 -25.75 -6.70 -5.44
C TYR A 236 -24.31 -6.29 -5.27
N GLU A 237 -23.40 -7.21 -5.58
CA GLU A 237 -21.99 -6.91 -5.77
C GLU A 237 -21.74 -6.58 -7.23
N VAL A 238 -21.11 -5.44 -7.47
CA VAL A 238 -20.69 -4.97 -8.79
C VAL A 238 -19.18 -4.89 -8.77
N GLN A 239 -18.51 -5.93 -9.27
CA GLN A 239 -17.05 -5.98 -9.32
C GLN A 239 -16.56 -5.36 -10.63
N LEU A 240 -15.75 -4.32 -10.51
CA LEU A 240 -15.06 -3.68 -11.62
C LEU A 240 -13.65 -4.24 -11.73
N THR A 241 -13.23 -4.55 -12.95
CA THR A 241 -11.86 -4.95 -13.28
C THR A 241 -11.29 -3.98 -14.31
N ILE A 242 -10.15 -3.38 -14.01
CA ILE A 242 -9.41 -2.47 -14.89
C ILE A 242 -8.09 -3.16 -15.26
N PRO A 243 -7.98 -3.74 -16.47
CA PRO A 243 -6.73 -4.33 -16.91
C PRO A 243 -5.66 -3.25 -17.12
N VAL A 244 -4.42 -3.58 -16.79
CA VAL A 244 -3.26 -2.71 -17.02
C VAL A 244 -2.16 -3.54 -17.68
N GLU A 245 -1.68 -3.07 -18.83
CA GLU A 245 -0.68 -3.81 -19.60
C GLU A 245 0.63 -3.96 -18.81
N GLY A 246 1.03 -5.21 -18.56
CA GLY A 246 2.25 -5.54 -17.83
C GLY A 246 2.10 -5.60 -16.30
N TYR A 247 0.90 -5.41 -15.75
CA TYR A 247 0.61 -5.44 -14.31
C TYR A 247 -0.54 -6.39 -14.01
N ASP A 248 -0.75 -6.69 -12.72
CA ASP A 248 -1.99 -7.35 -12.32
C ASP A 248 -3.17 -6.39 -12.48
N PRO A 249 -4.35 -6.89 -12.88
CA PRO A 249 -5.52 -6.04 -13.07
C PRO A 249 -5.98 -5.45 -11.74
N ILE A 250 -6.43 -4.21 -11.78
CA ILE A 250 -6.98 -3.53 -10.61
C ILE A 250 -8.43 -3.95 -10.46
N GLN A 251 -8.79 -4.46 -9.27
CA GLN A 251 -10.12 -4.99 -9.00
C GLN A 251 -10.71 -4.38 -7.73
N PHE A 252 -11.95 -3.92 -7.82
CA PHE A 252 -12.70 -3.41 -6.67
C PHE A 252 -14.19 -3.67 -6.84
N SER A 253 -14.89 -3.79 -5.73
CA SER A 253 -16.32 -4.05 -5.67
C SER A 253 -17.06 -2.83 -5.13
N LEU A 254 -18.13 -2.46 -5.83
CA LEU A 254 -19.18 -1.57 -5.32
C LEU A 254 -20.40 -2.41 -4.97
N THR A 255 -21.26 -1.90 -4.10
CA THR A 255 -22.48 -2.62 -3.74
C THR A 255 -23.74 -1.78 -3.96
N LYS A 256 -24.84 -2.42 -4.37
CA LYS A 256 -26.09 -1.75 -4.73
C LYS A 256 -27.28 -2.43 -4.07
N MET A 257 -28.06 -1.68 -3.30
CA MET A 257 -29.36 -2.13 -2.80
C MET A 257 -30.43 -1.94 -3.86
N CYS A 258 -31.36 -2.88 -3.91
CA CYS A 258 -32.58 -2.80 -4.71
C CYS A 258 -33.71 -3.30 -3.82
N GLU A 259 -34.40 -2.39 -3.14
CA GLU A 259 -35.50 -2.71 -2.24
C GLU A 259 -36.85 -2.43 -2.93
N TYR A 260 -37.93 -2.98 -2.37
CA TYR A 260 -39.28 -2.61 -2.79
C TYR A 260 -39.55 -1.16 -2.39
N GLN A 261 -39.96 -0.34 -3.36
CA GLN A 261 -40.48 1.01 -3.11
C GLN A 261 -41.97 0.99 -2.77
#